data_AF-A0A963AJI8-F1
#
_entry.id   AF-A0A963AJI8-F1
#
_cell.length_a   1.000
_cell.length_b   1.000
_cell.length_c   1.000
_cell.angle_alpha   90.00
_cell.angle_beta   90.00
_cell.angle_gamma   90.00
#
_symmetry.space_group_name_H-M   'P 1'
#
loop_
_entity.id
_entity.type
_entity.pdbx_description
1 polymer ?
#
loop_
_entity_poly.entity_id
_entity_poly.type
_entity_poly.pdbx_seq_one_letter_code
_entity_poly.pdbx_strand_id
1 'polypeptide(L)'
;YVRPAVGGFLGATEATREVAIENWLKCPLQTALAIFIISALIFRSLMVAGILLFTLLITLFAQYGLGGYFTSVGNWSGNLAFHLLVTLSIAMGLGVDYGIYMISRLREEMQATGGNWMESLRNTQNTTGSAVIISVVVLLGSFIPLVGTDLANTWGLGIYIGEALIIDVFTALMLLPLLVYWLKPKYVFGDNR
;
A
#
# COMPACT_ATOMS: atom_id res chain seq x y z
N TYR A 1 39.16 1.01 10.90
CA TYR A 1 39.53 0.54 9.55
C TYR A 1 38.51 1.06 8.55
N VAL A 2 38.88 2.07 7.75
CA VAL A 2 38.02 2.55 6.65
C VAL A 2 38.21 1.58 5.48
N ARG A 3 37.15 0.90 5.05
CA ARG A 3 37.20 0.07 3.84
C ARG A 3 37.49 1.00 2.66
N PRO A 4 38.37 0.63 1.71
CA PRO A 4 38.61 1.45 0.52
C PRO A 4 37.27 1.69 -0.19
N ALA A 5 36.90 2.96 -0.36
CA ALA A 5 35.66 3.34 -1.02
C ALA A 5 35.84 3.19 -2.53
N VAL A 6 35.01 2.35 -3.15
CA VAL A 6 34.94 2.24 -4.61
C VAL A 6 34.05 3.38 -5.09
N GLY A 7 34.61 4.31 -5.88
CA GLY A 7 33.86 5.43 -6.47
C GLY A 7 33.22 5.08 -7.82
N GLY A 8 32.58 6.06 -8.47
CA GLY A 8 31.96 5.91 -9.79
C GLY A 8 30.54 5.32 -9.73
N PHE A 9 29.98 5.01 -10.90
CA PHE A 9 28.59 4.52 -11.03
C PHE A 9 28.35 3.24 -10.21
N LEU A 10 29.29 2.28 -10.26
CA LEU A 10 29.20 1.03 -9.51
C LEU A 10 29.25 1.26 -7.99
N GLY A 11 30.10 2.16 -7.53
CA GLY A 11 30.17 2.58 -6.12
C GLY A 11 28.88 3.22 -5.62
N ALA A 12 28.27 4.08 -6.45
CA ALA A 12 27.00 4.72 -6.12
C ALA A 12 25.84 3.71 -6.03
N THR A 13 25.75 2.74 -6.96
CA THR A 13 24.73 1.69 -6.93
C THR A 13 24.88 0.73 -5.76
N GLU A 14 26.12 0.48 -5.32
CA GLU A 14 26.36 -0.39 -4.17
C GLU A 14 26.05 0.34 -2.86
N ALA A 15 26.38 1.64 -2.75
CA ALA A 15 26.02 2.44 -1.58
C ALA A 15 24.49 2.55 -1.40
N THR A 16 23.72 2.75 -2.48
CA THR A 16 22.25 2.77 -2.40
C THR A 16 21.69 1.40 -2.03
N ARG A 17 22.28 0.32 -2.55
CA ARG A 17 21.94 -1.05 -2.18
C ARG A 17 22.21 -1.33 -0.71
N GLU A 18 23.37 -0.95 -0.18
CA GLU A 18 23.72 -1.14 1.24
C GLU A 18 22.71 -0.45 2.16
N VAL A 19 22.40 0.82 1.88
CA VAL A 19 21.39 1.58 2.63
C VAL A 19 20.01 0.93 2.54
N ALA A 20 19.62 0.45 1.35
CA ALA A 20 18.34 -0.20 1.15
C ALA A 20 18.23 -1.53 1.92
N ILE A 21 19.29 -2.34 1.90
CA ILE A 21 19.37 -3.60 2.64
C ILE A 21 19.48 -3.35 4.14
N GLU A 22 20.05 -2.25 4.61
CA GLU A 22 20.08 -1.94 6.04
C GLU A 22 18.70 -1.52 6.55
N ASN A 23 17.97 -0.74 5.74
CA ASN A 23 16.70 -0.13 6.13
C ASN A 23 15.46 -0.90 5.66
N TRP A 24 15.66 -2.05 5.01
CA TRP A 24 14.60 -2.86 4.41
C TRP A 24 13.42 -3.11 5.34
N LEU A 25 13.66 -3.32 6.65
CA LEU A 25 12.62 -3.55 7.65
C LEU A 25 12.31 -2.32 8.51
N LYS A 26 13.28 -1.43 8.72
CA LYS A 26 13.10 -0.26 9.61
C LYS A 26 12.14 0.76 9.00
N CYS A 27 12.33 1.12 7.73
CA CYS A 27 11.48 2.04 6.98
C CYS A 27 10.00 1.62 6.95
N PRO A 28 9.63 0.42 6.45
CA PRO A 28 8.23 0.02 6.38
C PRO A 28 7.58 -0.06 7.76
N LEU A 29 8.31 -0.49 8.79
CA LEU A 29 7.76 -0.63 10.14
C LEU A 29 7.47 0.75 10.76
N GLN A 30 8.34 1.74 10.53
CA GLN A 30 8.11 3.12 10.95
C GLN A 30 6.91 3.73 10.21
N THR A 31 6.81 3.51 8.90
CA THR A 31 5.66 3.94 8.09
C THR A 31 4.36 3.28 8.57
N ALA A 32 4.38 1.96 8.80
CA ALA A 32 3.24 1.20 9.30
C ALA A 32 2.77 1.70 10.67
N LEU A 33 3.72 1.97 11.57
CA LEU A 33 3.43 2.53 12.90
C LEU A 33 2.85 3.94 12.79
N ALA A 34 3.42 4.80 11.95
CA ALA A 34 2.90 6.15 11.73
C ALA A 34 1.47 6.10 11.20
N ILE A 35 1.20 5.26 10.20
CA ILE A 35 -0.14 5.04 9.65
C ILE A 35 -1.11 4.52 10.71
N PHE A 36 -0.70 3.54 11.52
CA PHE A 36 -1.53 3.02 12.59
C PHE A 36 -1.91 4.11 13.60
N ILE A 37 -0.94 4.92 14.03
CA ILE A 37 -1.19 6.02 14.97
C ILE A 37 -2.12 7.07 14.34
N ILE A 38 -1.84 7.51 13.12
CA ILE A 38 -2.64 8.53 12.43
C ILE A 38 -4.06 8.04 12.20
N SER A 39 -4.25 6.81 11.68
CA SER A 39 -5.58 6.24 11.47
C SER A 39 -6.34 6.01 12.77
N ALA A 40 -5.65 5.57 13.84
CA ALA A 40 -6.27 5.44 15.16
C ALA A 40 -6.78 6.78 15.70
N LEU A 41 -6.04 7.88 15.45
CA LEU A 41 -6.45 9.23 15.84
C LEU A 41 -7.62 9.76 14.98
N ILE A 42 -7.56 9.58 13.66
CA ILE A 42 -8.61 10.03 12.73
C ILE A 42 -9.95 9.35 13.05
N PHE A 43 -9.93 8.03 13.18
CA PHE A 43 -11.15 7.24 13.40
C PHE A 43 -11.51 7.06 14.86
N ARG A 44 -10.63 7.50 15.78
CA ARG A 44 -10.75 7.25 17.24
C ARG A 44 -11.05 5.78 17.54
N SER A 45 -10.45 4.87 16.76
CA SER A 45 -10.77 3.44 16.77
C SER A 45 -9.54 2.60 16.45
N LEU A 46 -9.04 1.89 17.46
CA LEU A 46 -7.90 0.96 17.31
C LEU A 46 -8.24 -0.22 16.39
N MET A 47 -9.50 -0.64 16.34
CA MET A 47 -9.95 -1.73 15.47
C MET A 47 -9.87 -1.33 14.00
N VAL A 48 -10.30 -0.11 13.66
CA VAL A 48 -10.22 0.42 12.29
C VAL A 48 -8.77 0.59 11.86
N ALA A 49 -7.94 1.17 12.74
CA ALA A 49 -6.51 1.29 12.50
C ALA A 49 -5.84 -0.07 12.29
N GLY A 50 -6.23 -1.10 13.07
CA GLY A 50 -5.76 -2.47 12.90
C GLY A 50 -6.17 -3.11 11.58
N ILE A 51 -7.40 -2.87 11.10
CA ILE A 51 -7.87 -3.34 9.80
C ILE A 51 -7.04 -2.71 8.67
N LEU A 52 -6.83 -1.40 8.71
CA LEU A 52 -6.03 -0.68 7.70
C LEU A 52 -4.56 -1.13 7.73
N LEU A 53 -4.00 -1.30 8.92
CA LEU A 53 -2.65 -1.83 9.07
C LEU A 53 -2.54 -3.25 8.47
N PHE A 54 -3.54 -4.10 8.71
CA PHE A 54 -3.55 -5.45 8.18
C PHE A 54 -3.60 -5.48 6.64
N THR A 55 -4.41 -4.64 6.01
CA THR A 55 -4.44 -4.55 4.55
C THR A 55 -3.11 -4.06 3.98
N LEU A 56 -2.44 -3.12 4.66
CA LEU A 56 -1.10 -2.65 4.26
C LEU A 56 -0.02 -3.72 4.37
N LEU A 57 -0.11 -4.57 5.40
CA LEU A 57 0.84 -5.68 5.55
C LEU A 57 0.75 -6.65 4.37
N ILE A 58 -0.45 -6.87 3.81
CA ILE A 58 -0.63 -7.72 2.63
C ILE A 58 0.12 -7.14 1.44
N THR A 59 -0.05 -5.85 1.15
CA THR A 59 0.69 -5.17 0.06
C THR A 59 2.19 -5.21 0.30
N LEU A 60 2.63 -4.97 1.53
CA LEU A 60 4.05 -5.05 1.93
C LEU A 60 4.63 -6.46 1.69
N PHE A 61 3.93 -7.51 2.11
CA PHE A 61 4.40 -8.88 1.91
C PHE A 61 4.40 -9.27 0.42
N ALA A 62 3.44 -8.78 -0.35
CA ALA A 62 3.40 -9.01 -1.79
C ALA A 62 4.61 -8.37 -2.49
N GLN A 63 4.93 -7.11 -2.18
CA GLN A 63 6.09 -6.43 -2.75
C GLN A 63 7.41 -7.13 -2.37
N TYR A 64 7.57 -7.57 -1.12
CA TYR A 64 8.74 -8.39 -0.74
C TYR A 64 8.75 -9.74 -1.45
N GLY A 65 7.59 -10.37 -1.63
CA GLY A 65 7.44 -11.62 -2.38
C GLY A 65 7.86 -11.46 -3.84
N LEU A 66 7.41 -10.40 -4.51
CA LEU A 66 7.79 -10.06 -5.87
C LEU A 66 9.30 -9.78 -5.95
N GLY A 67 9.85 -9.08 -4.96
CA GLY A 67 11.29 -8.85 -4.87
C GLY A 67 12.10 -10.13 -4.67
N GLY A 68 11.66 -11.01 -3.78
CA GLY A 68 12.26 -12.33 -3.59
C GLY A 68 12.22 -13.18 -4.87
N TYR A 69 11.11 -13.11 -5.61
CA TYR A 69 10.97 -13.77 -6.91
C TYR A 69 12.00 -13.24 -7.92
N PHE A 70 12.09 -11.92 -8.11
CA PHE A 70 13.07 -11.33 -9.02
C PHE A 70 14.53 -11.63 -8.62
N THR A 71 14.79 -11.79 -7.31
CA THR A 71 16.07 -12.30 -6.80
C THR A 71 16.34 -13.73 -7.23
N SER A 72 15.36 -14.61 -7.06
CA SER A 72 15.53 -16.03 -7.35
C SER A 72 15.82 -16.32 -8.83
N VAL A 73 15.28 -15.50 -9.74
CA VAL A 73 15.47 -15.67 -11.20
C VAL A 73 16.71 -14.95 -11.74
N GLY A 74 17.58 -14.42 -10.86
CA GLY A 74 18.81 -13.73 -11.28
C GLY A 74 18.60 -12.32 -11.86
N ASN A 75 17.39 -11.78 -11.77
CA ASN A 75 17.06 -10.42 -12.23
C ASN A 75 17.23 -9.35 -11.14
N TRP A 76 17.88 -9.68 -10.03
CA TRP A 76 18.11 -8.76 -8.92
C TRP A 76 19.43 -8.02 -9.06
N SER A 77 19.33 -6.79 -9.54
CA SER A 77 20.41 -5.80 -9.52
C SER A 77 20.37 -4.95 -8.25
N GLY A 78 21.47 -4.27 -7.92
CA GLY A 78 21.53 -3.35 -6.76
C GLY A 78 20.47 -2.25 -6.78
N ASN A 79 20.02 -1.82 -7.97
CA ASN A 79 18.94 -0.83 -8.11
C ASN A 79 17.57 -1.38 -7.68
N LEU A 80 17.36 -2.70 -7.70
CA LEU A 80 16.08 -3.30 -7.39
C LEU A 80 15.71 -3.16 -5.91
N ALA A 81 16.71 -3.23 -5.01
CA ALA A 81 16.52 -2.99 -3.58
C ALA A 81 16.08 -1.54 -3.29
N PHE A 82 16.67 -0.58 -3.99
CA PHE A 82 16.28 0.83 -3.92
C PHE A 82 14.85 1.04 -4.46
N HIS A 83 14.53 0.46 -5.63
CA HIS A 83 13.20 0.54 -6.21
C HIS A 83 12.14 0.01 -5.26
N LEU A 84 12.37 -1.16 -4.66
CA LEU A 84 11.42 -1.76 -3.72
C LEU A 84 11.10 -0.82 -2.55
N LEU A 85 12.10 -0.16 -1.94
CA LEU A 85 11.84 0.74 -0.82
C LEU A 85 11.06 1.99 -1.21
N VAL A 86 11.37 2.57 -2.38
CA VAL A 86 10.66 3.74 -2.90
C VAL A 86 9.21 3.39 -3.21
N THR A 87 8.98 2.29 -3.94
CA THR A 87 7.64 1.87 -4.33
C THR A 87 6.83 1.38 -3.15
N LEU A 88 7.45 0.78 -2.13
CA LEU A 88 6.78 0.43 -0.88
C LEU A 88 6.28 1.65 -0.14
N SER A 89 7.08 2.72 -0.10
CA SER A 89 6.67 3.97 0.55
C SER A 89 5.46 4.60 -0.16
N ILE A 90 5.45 4.56 -1.51
CA ILE A 90 4.34 5.04 -2.33
C ILE A 90 3.10 4.15 -2.12
N ALA A 91 3.26 2.84 -2.21
CA ALA A 91 2.20 1.85 -2.03
C ALA A 91 1.51 2.00 -0.68
N MET A 92 2.28 2.07 0.40
CA MET A 92 1.69 2.19 1.74
C MET A 92 0.89 3.49 1.93
N GLY A 93 1.31 4.59 1.30
CA GLY A 93 0.56 5.85 1.29
C GLY A 93 -0.74 5.74 0.50
N LEU A 94 -0.67 5.23 -0.73
CA LEU A 94 -1.85 5.11 -1.59
C LEU A 94 -2.85 4.06 -1.06
N GLY A 95 -2.35 2.92 -0.58
CA GLY A 95 -3.17 1.86 0.00
C GLY A 95 -3.93 2.29 1.25
N VAL A 96 -3.29 3.06 2.15
CA VAL A 96 -4.00 3.58 3.34
C VAL A 96 -5.05 4.60 2.93
N ASP A 97 -4.76 5.46 1.95
CA ASP A 97 -5.71 6.47 1.47
C ASP A 97 -6.98 5.80 0.95
N TYR A 98 -6.86 4.78 0.09
CA TYR A 98 -8.04 4.03 -0.39
C TYR A 98 -8.82 3.38 0.75
N GLY A 99 -8.12 2.80 1.73
CA GLY A 99 -8.78 2.22 2.90
C GLY A 99 -9.53 3.25 3.75
N ILE A 100 -8.94 4.42 3.97
CA ILE A 100 -9.55 5.53 4.71
C ILE A 100 -10.82 6.03 4.00
N TYR A 101 -10.76 6.23 2.68
CA TYR A 101 -11.90 6.67 1.89
C TYR A 101 -13.04 5.64 1.92
N MET A 102 -12.71 4.36 1.73
CA MET A 102 -13.70 3.27 1.75
C MET A 102 -14.37 3.14 3.13
N ILE A 103 -13.61 3.17 4.23
CA ILE A 103 -14.18 3.07 5.59
C ILE A 103 -15.03 4.30 5.93
N SER A 104 -14.57 5.50 5.58
CA SER A 104 -15.31 6.74 5.84
C SER A 104 -16.66 6.72 5.13
N ARG A 105 -16.67 6.38 3.83
CA ARG A 105 -17.91 6.29 3.05
C ARG A 105 -18.83 5.20 3.58
N LEU A 106 -18.28 4.03 3.89
CA LEU A 106 -19.06 2.92 4.43
C LEU A 106 -19.76 3.30 5.73
N ARG A 107 -19.09 4.07 6.61
CA ARG A 107 -19.72 4.60 7.82
C ARG A 107 -20.85 5.58 7.51
N GLU A 108 -20.66 6.51 6.58
CA GLU A 108 -21.70 7.46 6.16
C GLU A 108 -22.94 6.73 5.65
N GLU A 109 -22.76 5.72 4.81
CA GLU A 109 -23.86 4.93 4.24
C GLU A 109 -24.53 4.04 5.31
N MET A 110 -23.76 3.48 6.26
CA MET A 110 -24.31 2.75 7.41
C MET A 110 -25.20 3.63 8.28
N GLN A 111 -24.87 4.91 8.42
CA GLN A 111 -25.71 5.88 9.13
C GLN A 111 -26.94 6.27 8.31
N ALA A 112 -26.78 6.50 7.00
CA ALA A 112 -27.85 6.92 6.11
C ALA A 112 -28.92 5.83 5.90
N THR A 113 -28.52 4.56 5.87
CA THR A 113 -29.42 3.40 5.65
C THR A 113 -29.98 2.80 6.94
N GLY A 114 -29.70 3.41 8.10
CA GLY A 114 -30.16 2.88 9.40
C GLY A 114 -29.51 1.55 9.79
N GLY A 115 -28.27 1.29 9.35
CA GLY A 115 -27.51 0.08 9.69
C GLY A 115 -27.68 -1.09 8.74
N ASN A 116 -28.32 -0.89 7.58
CA ASN A 116 -28.43 -1.94 6.56
C ASN A 116 -27.08 -2.14 5.85
N TRP A 117 -26.35 -3.19 6.26
CA TRP A 117 -25.03 -3.51 5.72
C TRP A 117 -25.01 -3.66 4.20
N MET A 118 -25.95 -4.42 3.63
CA MET A 118 -25.92 -4.76 2.21
C MET A 118 -26.17 -3.55 1.33
N GLU A 119 -27.12 -2.70 1.75
CA GLU A 119 -27.42 -1.44 1.07
C GLU A 119 -26.26 -0.44 1.21
N SER A 120 -25.69 -0.33 2.41
CA SER A 120 -24.55 0.55 2.67
C SER A 120 -23.33 0.20 1.84
N LEU A 121 -23.01 -1.11 1.78
CA LEU A 121 -21.90 -1.61 0.98
C LEU A 121 -22.15 -1.34 -0.50
N ARG A 122 -23.36 -1.60 -1.00
CA ARG A 122 -23.71 -1.33 -2.40
C ARG A 122 -23.55 0.14 -2.76
N ASN A 123 -24.04 1.06 -1.93
CA ASN A 123 -23.91 2.50 -2.16
C ASN A 123 -22.45 2.95 -2.11
N THR A 124 -21.67 2.43 -1.15
CA THR A 124 -20.23 2.70 -1.02
C THR A 124 -19.47 2.26 -2.27
N GLN A 125 -19.74 1.05 -2.76
CA GLN A 125 -19.09 0.51 -3.96
C GLN A 125 -19.47 1.32 -5.21
N ASN A 126 -20.74 1.69 -5.36
CA ASN A 126 -21.19 2.45 -6.52
C ASN A 126 -20.60 3.88 -6.57
N THR A 127 -20.31 4.48 -5.42
CA THR A 127 -19.79 5.85 -5.31
C THR A 127 -18.27 5.86 -5.16
N THR A 128 -17.77 5.67 -3.94
CA THR A 128 -16.34 5.70 -3.63
C THR A 128 -15.58 4.54 -4.26
N GLY A 129 -16.18 3.34 -4.35
CA GLY A 129 -15.54 2.20 -5.02
C GLY A 129 -15.22 2.49 -6.50
N SER A 130 -16.20 3.02 -7.24
CA SER A 130 -16.01 3.47 -8.62
C SER A 130 -14.94 4.56 -8.74
N ALA A 131 -14.92 5.52 -7.81
CA ALA A 131 -13.91 6.58 -7.80
C ALA A 131 -12.49 6.03 -7.58
N VAL A 132 -12.31 5.08 -6.65
CA VAL A 132 -11.03 4.42 -6.38
C VAL A 132 -10.53 3.67 -7.62
N ILE A 133 -11.40 2.94 -8.32
CA ILE A 133 -11.04 2.24 -9.56
C ILE A 133 -10.54 3.24 -10.62
N ILE A 134 -11.26 4.35 -10.82
CA ILE A 134 -10.87 5.38 -11.79
C ILE A 134 -9.50 5.97 -11.41
N SER A 135 -9.30 6.31 -10.14
CA SER A 135 -8.01 6.84 -9.65
C SER A 135 -6.86 5.89 -9.96
N VAL A 136 -7.03 4.59 -9.74
CA VAL A 136 -5.98 3.60 -10.00
C VAL A 136 -5.74 3.37 -11.48
N VAL A 137 -6.78 3.37 -12.32
CA VAL A 137 -6.58 3.31 -13.78
C VAL A 137 -5.74 4.50 -14.27
N VAL A 138 -6.02 5.70 -13.77
CA VAL A 138 -5.24 6.90 -14.11
C VAL A 138 -3.80 6.79 -13.60
N LEU A 139 -3.60 6.34 -12.36
CA LEU A 139 -2.27 6.16 -11.78
C LEU A 139 -1.47 5.10 -12.53
N LEU A 140 -2.03 3.93 -12.80
CA LEU A 140 -1.39 2.89 -13.61
C LEU A 140 -0.99 3.45 -14.98
N GLY A 141 -1.90 4.17 -15.64
CA GLY A 141 -1.62 4.84 -16.91
C GLY A 141 -0.44 5.82 -16.84
N SER A 142 -0.33 6.56 -15.74
CA SER A 142 0.76 7.53 -15.53
C SER A 142 2.14 6.89 -15.37
N PHE A 143 2.21 5.63 -14.93
CA PHE A 143 3.47 4.90 -14.75
C PHE A 143 3.86 4.03 -15.95
N ILE A 144 3.01 3.88 -16.98
CA ILE A 144 3.34 3.14 -18.21
C ILE A 144 4.64 3.65 -18.87
N PRO A 145 4.88 4.97 -19.03
CA PRO A 145 6.12 5.47 -19.64
C PRO A 145 7.39 5.06 -18.89
N LEU A 146 7.28 4.80 -17.58
CA LEU A 146 8.40 4.38 -16.75
C LEU A 146 8.86 2.95 -17.07
N VAL A 147 7.95 2.10 -17.57
CA VAL A 147 8.28 0.74 -18.02
C VAL A 147 8.98 0.75 -19.38
N GLY A 148 8.63 1.71 -20.24
CA GLY A 148 9.19 1.81 -21.60
C GLY A 148 10.47 2.64 -21.74
N THR A 149 11.14 2.97 -20.63
CA THR A 149 12.35 3.81 -20.64
C THR A 149 13.63 2.98 -20.73
N ASP A 150 14.58 3.47 -21.52
CA ASP A 150 15.96 2.94 -21.58
C ASP A 150 16.85 3.48 -20.45
N LEU A 151 16.30 4.35 -19.59
CA LEU A 151 17.03 4.92 -18.46
C LEU A 151 17.27 3.85 -17.38
N ALA A 152 18.50 3.84 -16.84
CA ALA A 152 19.05 2.84 -15.93
C ALA A 152 18.03 2.19 -14.97
N ASN A 153 17.56 0.99 -15.30
CA ASN A 153 16.76 0.08 -14.46
C ASN A 153 15.44 0.63 -13.90
N THR A 154 14.97 1.81 -14.28
CA THR A 154 13.77 2.44 -13.68
C THR A 154 12.46 1.72 -14.04
N TRP A 155 12.46 0.84 -15.05
CA TRP A 155 11.33 -0.05 -15.36
C TRP A 155 10.83 -0.85 -14.15
N GLY A 156 11.73 -1.23 -13.24
CA GLY A 156 11.37 -1.96 -12.02
C GLY A 156 10.43 -1.16 -11.11
N LEU A 157 10.57 0.16 -11.05
CA LEU A 157 9.64 1.02 -10.30
C LEU A 157 8.22 0.91 -10.84
N GLY A 158 8.05 0.95 -12.17
CA GLY A 158 6.74 0.85 -12.81
C GLY A 158 6.04 -0.48 -12.49
N ILE A 159 6.79 -1.59 -12.49
CA ILE A 159 6.25 -2.90 -12.14
C ILE A 159 5.83 -2.97 -10.68
N TYR A 160 6.68 -2.56 -9.74
CA TYR A 160 6.33 -2.60 -8.31
C TYR A 160 5.19 -1.66 -7.94
N ILE A 161 5.12 -0.47 -8.56
CA ILE A 161 4.00 0.44 -8.33
C ILE A 161 2.72 -0.18 -8.89
N GLY A 162 2.77 -0.74 -10.10
CA GLY A 162 1.61 -1.36 -10.72
C GLY A 162 1.07 -2.54 -9.92
N GLU A 163 1.96 -3.43 -9.48
CA GLU A 163 1.64 -4.55 -8.59
C GLU A 163 0.98 -4.05 -7.30
N ALA A 164 1.62 -3.12 -6.60
CA ALA A 164 1.11 -2.62 -5.33
C ALA A 164 -0.27 -1.96 -5.47
N LEU A 165 -0.47 -1.12 -6.49
CA LEU A 165 -1.75 -0.46 -6.75
C LEU A 165 -2.89 -1.46 -6.98
N ILE A 166 -2.62 -2.55 -7.72
CA ILE A 166 -3.62 -3.59 -7.97
C ILE A 166 -4.01 -4.27 -6.65
N ILE A 167 -3.03 -4.56 -5.80
CA ILE A 167 -3.25 -5.20 -4.50
C ILE A 167 -3.98 -4.25 -3.54
N ASP A 168 -3.60 -2.97 -3.51
CA ASP A 168 -4.24 -1.95 -2.68
C ASP A 168 -5.71 -1.76 -3.05
N VAL A 169 -6.03 -1.70 -4.34
CA VAL A 169 -7.44 -1.64 -4.79
C VAL A 169 -8.20 -2.90 -4.44
N PHE A 170 -7.60 -4.06 -4.70
CA PHE A 170 -8.24 -5.35 -4.38
C PHE A 170 -8.53 -5.45 -2.87
N THR A 171 -7.56 -5.10 -2.03
CA THR A 171 -7.73 -5.14 -0.57
C THR A 171 -8.74 -4.08 -0.10
N ALA A 172 -8.72 -2.86 -0.65
CA ALA A 172 -9.65 -1.80 -0.27
C ALA A 172 -11.11 -2.10 -0.68
N LEU A 173 -11.33 -2.68 -1.86
CA LEU A 173 -12.69 -2.93 -2.38
C LEU A 173 -13.28 -4.24 -1.89
N MET A 174 -12.48 -5.29 -1.66
CA MET A 174 -12.98 -6.62 -1.29
C MET A 174 -12.67 -6.99 0.15
N LEU A 175 -11.39 -6.95 0.53
CA LEU A 175 -10.96 -7.47 1.82
C LEU A 175 -11.37 -6.55 2.97
N LEU A 176 -11.26 -5.24 2.80
CA LEU A 176 -11.58 -4.26 3.82
C LEU A 176 -13.05 -4.29 4.24
N PRO A 177 -14.05 -4.28 3.31
CA PRO A 177 -15.45 -4.44 3.71
C PRO A 177 -15.72 -5.77 4.41
N LEU A 178 -15.06 -6.85 3.97
CA LEU A 178 -15.17 -8.17 4.60
C LEU A 178 -14.67 -8.14 6.06
N LEU A 179 -13.50 -7.54 6.30
CA LEU A 179 -12.94 -7.39 7.65
C LEU A 179 -13.80 -6.49 8.53
N VAL A 180 -14.33 -5.40 7.98
CA VAL A 180 -15.27 -4.52 8.70
C VAL A 180 -16.54 -5.28 9.08
N TYR A 181 -17.11 -6.09 8.18
CA TYR A 181 -18.29 -6.90 8.47
C TYR A 181 -18.04 -7.94 9.56
N TRP A 182 -16.87 -8.57 9.53
CA TRP A 182 -16.52 -9.65 10.46
C TRP A 182 -16.17 -9.13 11.85
N LEU A 183 -15.32 -8.10 11.93
CA LEU A 183 -14.86 -7.52 13.21
C LEU A 183 -15.85 -6.54 13.82
N LYS A 184 -16.81 -6.03 13.03
CA LYS A 184 -17.84 -5.07 13.43
C LYS A 184 -17.29 -3.92 14.28
N PRO A 185 -16.36 -3.11 13.74
CA PRO A 185 -15.78 -2.02 14.50
C PRO A 185 -16.87 -1.04 14.94
N LYS A 186 -16.86 -0.66 16.23
CA LYS A 186 -17.82 0.30 16.82
C LYS A 186 -17.95 1.59 16.03
N TYR A 187 -16.85 2.04 15.40
CA TYR A 187 -16.83 3.22 14.55
C TYR A 187 -17.86 3.16 13.40
N VAL A 188 -18.04 1.99 12.80
CA VAL A 188 -18.93 1.78 11.64
C VAL A 188 -20.33 1.34 12.08
N PHE A 189 -20.43 0.43 13.06
CA PHE A 189 -21.71 -0.16 13.48
C PHE A 189 -22.43 0.59 14.61
N GLY A 190 -21.79 1.61 15.20
CA GLY A 190 -22.33 2.30 16.37
C GLY A 190 -22.35 1.42 17.63
N ASP A 191 -22.84 1.98 18.74
CA ASP A 191 -22.85 1.32 20.05
C ASP A 191 -24.13 0.47 20.27
N ASN A 192 -24.74 -0.07 19.22
CA ASN A 192 -25.94 -0.92 19.33
C ASN A 192 -25.59 -2.33 19.85
N ARG A 193 -25.13 -2.39 21.10
CA ARG A 193 -25.28 -3.52 22.02
C ARG A 193 -26.31 -3.17 23.07
#